data_AF-A0A0A0D101-F1
#
_entry.id   AF-A0A0A0D101-F1
#
_cell.length_a   1.000
_cell.length_b   1.000
_cell.length_c   1.000
_cell.angle_alpha   90.00
_cell.angle_beta   90.00
_cell.angle_gamma   90.00
#
_symmetry.space_group_name_H-M   'P 1'
#
loop_
_entity.id
_entity.type
_entity.pdbx_description
1 polymer ?
#
loop_
_entity_poly.entity_id
_entity_poly.type
_entity_poly.pdbx_seq_one_letter_code
_entity_poly.pdbx_strand_id
1 'polypeptide(L)'
;MSQIPDPSPTPALATDRVLKRFFGAEGTMLLALPAGTGPGHRLIVAGAAEATVIGRDGHVASGRRIPLTGPGLVVLRHDAGLVATWIEANEYGPWPQPELQEAPLPGILPLAGEAMTLRVTSPQPALLTARTTSPVILAADGDEPELFPAGAEFHRYLQDASLLHLFSPQDGPLSGSIELVATPIVPLAEGVGDPVTVASGGTALFGFTVEKDGDIGIGIRAEPDRARVRLLDADGKALGDGVVQMRHLAPGRYLIEAQVPPDVPATLVRPAVVGIKARPSGPPEDVIRGYLDLAGLVPATNARGK
;
A
#
# COMPACT_ATOMS: atom_id res chain seq x y z
N MET A 1 -29.90 -27.27 -44.30
CA MET A 1 -29.96 -27.15 -42.83
C MET A 1 -28.56 -26.85 -42.35
N SER A 2 -28.24 -25.58 -42.14
CA SER A 2 -26.96 -25.17 -41.57
C SER A 2 -27.00 -25.42 -40.07
N GLN A 3 -26.15 -26.32 -39.58
CA GLN A 3 -25.94 -26.51 -38.14
C GLN A 3 -25.43 -25.20 -37.55
N ILE A 4 -26.20 -24.64 -36.62
CA ILE A 4 -25.74 -23.62 -35.70
C ILE A 4 -24.65 -24.31 -34.86
N PRO A 5 -23.39 -23.82 -34.85
CA PRO A 5 -22.38 -24.38 -33.97
C PRO A 5 -22.86 -24.25 -32.53
N ASP A 6 -22.80 -25.35 -31.77
CA ASP A 6 -23.05 -25.35 -30.32
C ASP A 6 -22.24 -24.22 -29.68
N PRO A 7 -22.84 -23.36 -28.83
CA PRO A 7 -22.07 -22.37 -28.11
C PRO A 7 -21.06 -23.13 -27.24
N SER A 8 -19.77 -22.80 -27.40
CA SER A 8 -18.72 -23.32 -26.54
C SER A 8 -19.16 -23.18 -25.08
N PRO A 9 -18.94 -24.21 -24.24
CA PRO A 9 -19.43 -24.18 -22.86
C PRO A 9 -18.91 -22.93 -22.17
N THR A 10 -19.82 -22.20 -21.51
CA THR A 10 -19.47 -20.99 -20.76
C THR A 10 -18.35 -21.35 -19.78
N PRO A 11 -17.19 -20.66 -19.84
CA PRO A 11 -16.09 -20.93 -18.92
C PRO A 11 -16.58 -20.80 -17.48
N ALA A 12 -16.23 -21.77 -16.64
CA ALA A 12 -16.66 -21.81 -15.26
C ALA A 12 -15.57 -21.27 -14.35
N LEU A 13 -15.96 -20.47 -13.35
CA LEU A 13 -15.12 -20.25 -12.18
C LEU A 13 -15.01 -21.55 -11.39
N ALA A 14 -13.90 -21.72 -10.70
CA ALA A 14 -13.68 -22.84 -9.80
C ALA A 14 -13.34 -22.32 -8.41
N THR A 15 -13.66 -23.11 -7.40
CA THR A 15 -13.47 -22.75 -5.99
C THR A 15 -12.03 -22.93 -5.53
N ASP A 16 -11.20 -23.60 -6.32
CA ASP A 16 -9.83 -24.01 -6.01
C ASP A 16 -8.76 -23.34 -6.88
N ARG A 17 -9.16 -22.39 -7.75
CA ARG A 17 -8.23 -21.68 -8.62
C ARG A 17 -8.66 -20.25 -8.89
N VAL A 18 -7.70 -19.43 -9.27
CA VAL A 18 -7.95 -18.08 -9.77
C VAL A 18 -8.05 -18.11 -11.28
N LEU A 19 -9.08 -17.48 -11.84
CA LEU A 19 -9.14 -17.16 -13.25
C LEU A 19 -8.29 -15.92 -13.50
N LYS A 20 -7.26 -16.04 -14.33
CA LYS A 20 -6.38 -14.92 -14.71
C LYS A 20 -6.43 -14.78 -16.22
N ARG A 21 -6.65 -13.57 -16.73
CA ARG A 21 -6.74 -13.35 -18.17
C ARG A 21 -6.29 -11.96 -18.58
N PHE A 22 -5.54 -11.89 -19.67
CA PHE A 22 -5.25 -10.64 -20.35
C PHE A 22 -6.30 -10.38 -21.44
N PHE A 23 -6.91 -9.20 -21.39
CA PHE A 23 -7.87 -8.74 -22.38
C PHE A 23 -7.23 -7.63 -23.21
N GLY A 24 -7.19 -7.80 -24.53
CA GLY A 24 -6.59 -6.82 -25.44
C GLY A 24 -7.47 -5.58 -25.71
N ALA A 25 -8.74 -5.63 -25.31
CA ALA A 25 -9.72 -4.56 -25.48
C ALA A 25 -10.78 -4.66 -24.37
N GLU A 26 -11.55 -3.59 -24.20
CA GLU A 26 -12.74 -3.61 -23.34
C GLU A 26 -13.76 -4.65 -23.82
N GLY A 27 -14.52 -5.21 -22.89
CA GLY A 27 -15.49 -6.23 -23.22
C GLY A 27 -16.28 -6.79 -22.05
N THR A 28 -16.98 -7.88 -22.34
CA THR A 28 -17.77 -8.62 -21.36
C THR A 28 -17.53 -10.10 -21.53
N MET A 29 -17.32 -10.80 -20.42
CA MET A 29 -17.16 -12.25 -20.35
C MET A 29 -18.23 -12.84 -19.46
N LEU A 30 -18.91 -13.87 -19.95
CA LEU A 30 -19.83 -14.66 -19.14
C LEU A 30 -19.07 -15.81 -18.48
N LEU A 31 -19.27 -15.97 -17.18
CA LEU A 31 -18.67 -17.01 -16.37
C LEU A 31 -19.75 -17.76 -15.60
N ALA A 32 -19.66 -19.09 -15.54
CA ALA A 32 -20.55 -19.87 -14.67
C ALA A 32 -20.01 -19.91 -13.23
N LEU A 33 -20.89 -19.72 -12.23
CA LEU A 33 -20.58 -20.04 -10.84
C LEU A 33 -20.88 -21.53 -10.58
N PRO A 34 -19.92 -22.28 -10.01
CA PRO A 34 -20.05 -23.72 -9.83
C PRO A 34 -21.12 -24.08 -8.78
N ALA A 35 -21.65 -25.30 -8.86
CA ALA A 35 -22.69 -25.80 -7.95
C ALA A 35 -22.26 -25.83 -6.47
N GLY A 36 -20.96 -25.85 -6.18
CA GLY A 36 -20.40 -25.81 -4.82
C GLY A 36 -20.32 -24.41 -4.20
N THR A 37 -20.77 -23.37 -4.90
CA THR A 37 -20.82 -22.00 -4.35
C THR A 37 -22.04 -21.82 -3.44
N GLY A 38 -21.88 -21.14 -2.31
CA GLY A 38 -22.98 -20.87 -1.38
C GLY A 38 -22.64 -19.78 -0.35
N PRO A 39 -23.50 -19.61 0.68
CA PRO A 39 -23.29 -18.64 1.74
C PRO A 39 -21.93 -18.80 2.42
N GLY A 40 -21.24 -17.69 2.66
CA GLY A 40 -19.87 -17.66 3.18
C GLY A 40 -18.80 -17.55 2.09
N HIS A 41 -19.14 -17.78 0.82
CA HIS A 41 -18.26 -17.48 -0.30
C HIS A 41 -18.41 -16.03 -0.77
N ARG A 42 -17.35 -15.50 -1.37
CA ARG A 42 -17.32 -14.18 -1.97
C ARG A 42 -16.62 -14.22 -3.32
N LEU A 43 -17.19 -13.60 -4.35
CA LEU A 43 -16.51 -13.36 -5.61
C LEU A 43 -15.63 -12.12 -5.47
N ILE A 44 -14.35 -12.25 -5.82
CA ILE A 44 -13.40 -11.15 -5.87
C ILE A 44 -12.98 -10.91 -7.32
N VAL A 45 -12.94 -9.63 -7.71
CA VAL A 45 -12.51 -9.16 -9.03
C VAL A 45 -11.41 -8.11 -8.88
N ALA A 46 -10.25 -8.39 -9.45
CA ALA A 46 -9.11 -7.51 -9.47
C ALA A 46 -8.73 -7.10 -10.90
N GLY A 47 -8.15 -5.90 -11.03
CA GLY A 47 -7.92 -5.23 -12.31
C GLY A 47 -9.00 -4.18 -12.63
N ALA A 48 -8.94 -3.62 -13.84
CA ALA A 48 -9.93 -2.69 -14.37
C ALA A 48 -11.19 -3.46 -14.82
N ALA A 49 -11.91 -4.02 -13.85
CA ALA A 49 -13.07 -4.86 -14.07
C ALA A 49 -14.08 -4.80 -12.92
N GLU A 50 -15.33 -5.09 -13.26
CA GLU A 50 -16.45 -5.23 -12.32
C GLU A 50 -17.29 -6.45 -12.71
N ALA A 51 -17.87 -7.12 -11.71
CA ALA A 51 -18.78 -8.22 -11.94
C ALA A 51 -20.21 -7.87 -11.58
N THR A 52 -21.15 -8.51 -12.28
CA THR A 52 -22.54 -8.67 -11.86
C THR A 52 -22.82 -10.16 -11.71
N VAL A 53 -23.18 -10.58 -10.50
CA VAL A 53 -23.62 -11.94 -10.19
C VAL A 53 -25.14 -12.01 -10.35
N ILE A 54 -25.61 -13.03 -11.06
CA ILE A 54 -27.03 -13.39 -11.22
C ILE A 54 -27.18 -14.81 -10.67
N GLY A 55 -27.71 -14.91 -9.45
CA GLY A 55 -27.94 -16.18 -8.77
C GLY A 55 -29.12 -16.95 -9.38
N ARG A 56 -29.11 -18.29 -9.24
CA ARG A 56 -30.27 -19.12 -9.63
C ARG A 56 -31.51 -18.87 -8.76
N ASP A 57 -31.32 -18.28 -7.59
CA ASP A 57 -32.36 -17.79 -6.68
C ASP A 57 -32.98 -16.44 -7.14
N GLY A 58 -32.48 -15.86 -8.24
CA GLY A 58 -32.91 -14.57 -8.75
C GLY A 58 -32.23 -13.36 -8.09
N HIS A 59 -31.30 -13.58 -7.15
CA HIS A 59 -30.56 -12.49 -6.53
C HIS A 59 -29.55 -11.90 -7.52
N VAL A 60 -29.48 -10.56 -7.58
CA VAL A 60 -28.52 -9.85 -8.43
C VAL A 60 -27.68 -8.90 -7.58
N ALA A 61 -26.37 -8.99 -7.70
CA ALA A 61 -25.43 -8.11 -7.01
C ALA A 61 -24.29 -7.73 -7.94
N SER A 62 -23.76 -6.51 -7.80
CA SER A 62 -22.66 -6.01 -8.62
C SER A 62 -21.56 -5.38 -7.78
N GLY A 63 -20.35 -5.40 -8.31
CA GLY A 63 -19.16 -4.81 -7.68
C GLY A 63 -17.92 -5.68 -7.89
N ARG A 64 -16.91 -5.44 -7.05
CA ARG A 64 -15.63 -6.16 -7.10
C ARG A 64 -15.46 -7.18 -5.97
N ARG A 65 -16.27 -7.07 -4.92
CA ARG A 65 -16.32 -7.98 -3.78
C ARG A 65 -17.79 -8.31 -3.50
N ILE A 66 -18.25 -9.46 -3.99
CA ILE A 66 -19.69 -9.79 -4.01
C ILE A 66 -19.93 -11.03 -3.16
N PRO A 67 -20.69 -10.96 -2.05
CA PRO A 67 -21.09 -12.15 -1.32
C PRO A 67 -21.96 -13.06 -2.19
N LEU A 68 -21.71 -14.36 -2.15
CA LEU A 68 -22.40 -15.35 -2.98
C LEU A 68 -23.45 -16.09 -2.15
N THR A 69 -24.63 -16.27 -2.74
CA THR A 69 -25.75 -17.02 -2.13
C THR A 69 -25.84 -18.45 -2.65
N GLY A 70 -25.24 -18.73 -3.81
CA GLY A 70 -25.39 -20.00 -4.50
C GLY A 70 -24.73 -20.03 -5.88
N PRO A 71 -24.98 -21.08 -6.68
CA PRO A 71 -24.60 -21.12 -8.10
C PRO A 71 -25.39 -20.12 -8.94
N GLY A 72 -24.85 -19.78 -10.11
CA GLY A 72 -25.39 -18.72 -10.95
C GLY A 72 -24.51 -18.38 -12.14
N LEU A 73 -24.68 -17.17 -12.66
CA LEU A 73 -23.90 -16.60 -13.75
C LEU A 73 -23.19 -15.34 -13.23
N VAL A 74 -21.98 -15.11 -13.73
CA VAL A 74 -21.22 -13.87 -13.55
C VAL A 74 -21.07 -13.21 -14.91
N VAL A 75 -21.47 -11.94 -14.98
CA VAL A 75 -21.18 -11.05 -16.09
C VAL A 75 -19.98 -10.21 -15.68
N LEU A 76 -18.82 -10.49 -16.24
CA LEU A 76 -17.58 -9.77 -15.95
C LEU A 76 -17.38 -8.70 -17.04
N ARG A 77 -17.54 -7.43 -16.68
CA ARG A 77 -17.20 -6.29 -17.53
C ARG A 77 -15.77 -5.88 -17.23
N HIS A 78 -14.96 -5.68 -18.26
CA HIS A 78 -13.55 -5.33 -18.09
C HIS A 78 -13.09 -4.34 -19.17
N ASP A 79 -12.05 -3.58 -18.85
CA ASP A 79 -11.28 -2.80 -19.81
C ASP A 79 -10.17 -3.67 -20.42
N ALA A 80 -9.30 -3.07 -21.24
CA ALA A 80 -8.07 -3.73 -21.66
C ALA A 80 -7.10 -3.87 -20.48
N GLY A 81 -6.44 -5.03 -20.37
CA GLY A 81 -5.44 -5.31 -19.36
C GLY A 81 -5.60 -6.68 -18.69
N LEU A 82 -4.83 -6.87 -17.61
CA LEU A 82 -4.90 -8.07 -16.78
C LEU A 82 -6.09 -7.99 -15.83
N VAL A 83 -6.86 -9.07 -15.79
CA VAL A 83 -7.96 -9.26 -14.84
C VAL A 83 -7.77 -10.58 -14.12
N ALA A 84 -7.97 -10.57 -12.80
CA ALA A 84 -8.02 -11.76 -11.98
C ALA A 84 -9.38 -11.87 -11.29
N THR A 85 -9.96 -13.06 -11.24
CA THR A 85 -11.25 -13.31 -10.61
C THR A 85 -11.25 -14.66 -9.90
N TRP A 86 -11.68 -14.68 -8.65
CA TRP A 86 -11.71 -15.91 -7.85
C TRP A 86 -12.85 -15.93 -6.84
N ILE A 87 -13.08 -17.13 -6.30
CA ILE A 87 -14.03 -17.35 -5.21
C ILE A 87 -13.22 -17.48 -3.92
N GLU A 88 -13.46 -16.57 -3.00
CA GLU A 88 -12.88 -16.54 -1.67
C GLU A 88 -13.81 -17.30 -0.70
N ALA A 89 -13.31 -18.39 -0.11
CA ALA A 89 -14.00 -19.17 0.93
C ALA A 89 -13.30 -19.06 2.30
N ASN A 90 -12.06 -18.58 2.29
CA ASN A 90 -11.18 -18.33 3.43
C ASN A 90 -10.40 -17.03 3.15
N GLU A 91 -9.67 -16.51 4.14
CA GLU A 91 -9.02 -15.19 4.05
C GLU A 91 -7.96 -15.06 2.93
N TYR A 92 -7.43 -16.17 2.41
CA TYR A 92 -6.35 -16.17 1.43
C TYR A 92 -6.77 -16.59 0.02
N GLY A 93 -8.04 -16.91 -0.21
CA GLY A 93 -8.52 -17.39 -1.52
C GLY A 93 -7.79 -18.64 -2.04
N PRO A 94 -7.95 -18.97 -3.34
CA PRO A 94 -7.39 -20.18 -3.94
C PRO A 94 -5.98 -19.95 -4.54
N TRP A 95 -5.20 -19.05 -3.96
CA TRP A 95 -3.86 -18.75 -4.45
C TRP A 95 -2.86 -19.87 -4.09
N PRO A 96 -1.89 -20.22 -4.96
CA PRO A 96 -0.87 -21.21 -4.64
C PRO A 96 -0.06 -20.82 -3.40
N GLN A 97 0.29 -21.80 -2.57
CA GLN A 97 1.12 -21.60 -1.37
C GLN A 97 2.48 -22.30 -1.54
N PRO A 98 3.43 -21.68 -2.26
CA PRO A 98 4.75 -22.25 -2.44
C PRO A 98 5.55 -22.23 -1.13
N GLU A 99 6.66 -22.97 -1.11
CA GLU A 99 7.61 -22.93 -0.01
C GLU A 99 8.17 -21.51 0.16
N LEU A 100 8.38 -21.14 1.42
CA LEU A 100 8.89 -19.84 1.80
C LEU A 100 10.39 -19.72 1.51
N GLN A 101 10.79 -18.64 0.85
CA GLN A 101 12.18 -18.33 0.57
C GLN A 101 12.62 -17.02 1.25
N GLU A 102 13.81 -17.01 1.83
CA GLU A 102 14.42 -15.77 2.34
C GLU A 102 14.95 -14.91 1.20
N ALA A 103 14.65 -13.61 1.24
CA ALA A 103 15.07 -12.65 0.23
C ALA A 103 15.96 -11.55 0.85
N PRO A 104 17.21 -11.39 0.37
CA PRO A 104 18.13 -10.39 0.91
C PRO A 104 17.73 -8.97 0.50
N LEU A 105 18.06 -7.99 1.36
CA LEU A 105 17.91 -6.55 1.09
C LEU A 105 19.28 -5.84 1.21
N PRO A 106 19.76 -5.14 0.17
CA PRO A 106 19.25 -5.17 -1.20
C PRO A 106 19.55 -6.51 -1.89
N GLY A 107 18.74 -6.88 -2.88
CA GLY A 107 18.92 -8.15 -3.58
C GLY A 107 18.17 -8.24 -4.91
N ILE A 108 18.64 -9.12 -5.80
CA ILE A 108 17.96 -9.48 -7.03
C ILE A 108 17.78 -11.00 -7.05
N LEU A 109 16.55 -11.45 -7.31
CA LEU A 109 16.19 -12.87 -7.34
C LEU A 109 15.53 -13.20 -8.69
N PRO A 110 15.84 -14.36 -9.30
CA PRO A 110 15.08 -14.84 -10.44
C PRO A 110 13.66 -15.21 -10.00
N LEU A 111 12.67 -14.88 -10.83
CA LEU A 111 11.30 -15.31 -10.62
C LEU A 111 11.08 -16.67 -11.28
N ALA A 112 10.48 -17.61 -10.55
CA ALA A 112 10.31 -18.99 -10.98
C ALA A 112 9.05 -19.63 -10.37
N GLY A 113 8.62 -20.76 -10.95
CA GLY A 113 7.42 -21.48 -10.51
C GLY A 113 6.12 -20.69 -10.78
N GLU A 114 4.96 -21.26 -10.46
CA GLU A 114 3.68 -20.57 -10.65
C GLU A 114 3.44 -19.45 -9.64
N ALA A 115 4.12 -19.54 -8.50
CA ALA A 115 4.10 -18.57 -7.42
C ALA A 115 5.42 -18.63 -6.62
N MET A 116 5.73 -17.54 -5.93
CA MET A 116 6.80 -17.47 -4.93
C MET A 116 6.29 -16.78 -3.67
N THR A 117 6.79 -17.22 -2.51
CA THR A 117 6.63 -16.50 -1.26
C THR A 117 8.01 -16.10 -0.76
N LEU A 118 8.24 -14.80 -0.63
CA LEU A 118 9.51 -14.24 -0.19
C LEU A 118 9.36 -13.64 1.20
N ARG A 119 10.21 -14.03 2.15
CA ARG A 119 10.39 -13.28 3.40
C ARG A 119 11.45 -12.22 3.17
N VAL A 120 11.07 -10.97 3.40
CA VAL A 120 11.99 -9.83 3.44
C VAL A 120 12.15 -9.38 4.88
N THR A 121 13.38 -9.15 5.31
CA THR A 121 13.69 -8.70 6.67
C THR A 121 14.60 -7.49 6.63
N SER A 122 14.28 -6.46 7.42
CA SER A 122 15.07 -5.26 7.59
C SER A 122 15.40 -5.06 9.07
N PRO A 123 16.66 -4.73 9.43
CA PRO A 123 17.04 -4.50 10.82
C PRO A 123 16.45 -3.20 11.40
N GLN A 124 15.94 -2.32 10.54
CA GLN A 124 15.32 -1.05 10.91
C GLN A 124 14.10 -0.78 10.02
N PRO A 125 13.10 -0.02 10.50
CA PRO A 125 11.97 0.38 9.68
C PRO A 125 12.41 1.12 8.42
N ALA A 126 11.87 0.72 7.28
CA ALA A 126 12.28 1.20 5.96
C ALA A 126 11.11 1.19 4.96
N LEU A 127 11.29 1.88 3.84
CA LEU A 127 10.46 1.70 2.65
C LEU A 127 11.03 0.56 1.80
N LEU A 128 10.31 -0.55 1.73
CA LEU A 128 10.57 -1.62 0.78
C LEU A 128 10.13 -1.17 -0.61
N THR A 129 11.02 -1.32 -1.58
CA THR A 129 10.72 -1.21 -3.00
C THR A 129 10.98 -2.56 -3.66
N ALA A 130 9.96 -3.08 -4.33
CA ALA A 130 10.01 -4.31 -5.10
C ALA A 130 9.73 -4.00 -6.57
N ARG A 131 10.72 -4.27 -7.43
CA ARG A 131 10.63 -4.04 -8.87
C ARG A 131 10.75 -5.33 -9.64
N THR A 132 9.83 -5.59 -10.57
CA THR A 132 9.93 -6.78 -11.43
C THR A 132 10.13 -6.42 -12.89
N THR A 133 10.88 -7.26 -13.59
CA THR A 133 11.16 -7.10 -15.03
C THR A 133 10.10 -7.70 -15.94
N SER A 134 9.17 -8.47 -15.36
CA SER A 134 8.07 -9.13 -16.06
C SER A 134 6.75 -8.92 -15.31
N PRO A 135 5.61 -9.10 -16.01
CA PRO A 135 4.29 -9.01 -15.39
C PRO A 135 4.16 -9.94 -14.18
N VAL A 136 3.51 -9.45 -13.13
CA VAL A 136 3.32 -10.19 -11.88
C VAL A 136 2.04 -9.77 -11.17
N ILE A 137 1.47 -10.66 -10.37
CA ILE A 137 0.49 -10.31 -9.34
C ILE A 137 1.23 -10.36 -8.00
N LEU A 138 1.17 -9.29 -7.21
CA LEU A 138 1.95 -9.16 -5.99
C LEU A 138 1.03 -8.77 -4.81
N ALA A 139 1.18 -9.44 -3.68
CA ALA A 139 0.56 -9.08 -2.41
C ALA A 139 1.62 -9.03 -1.30
N ALA A 140 1.53 -8.05 -0.41
CA ALA A 140 2.19 -8.15 0.89
C ALA A 140 1.29 -8.92 1.87
N ASP A 141 1.85 -9.37 2.98
CA ASP A 141 1.10 -10.08 4.01
C ASP A 141 -0.13 -9.25 4.49
N GLY A 142 -1.30 -9.89 4.48
CA GLY A 142 -2.58 -9.26 4.81
C GLY A 142 -3.16 -8.27 3.79
N ASP A 143 -2.45 -7.98 2.69
CA ASP A 143 -2.94 -7.09 1.63
C ASP A 143 -3.67 -7.86 0.51
N GLU A 144 -4.56 -7.16 -0.19
CA GLU A 144 -5.16 -7.70 -1.42
C GLU A 144 -4.12 -7.75 -2.56
N PRO A 145 -4.17 -8.78 -3.43
CA PRO A 145 -3.26 -8.86 -4.58
C PRO A 145 -3.43 -7.69 -5.56
N GLU A 146 -2.32 -7.02 -5.87
CA GLU A 146 -2.21 -6.00 -6.89
C GLU A 146 -1.68 -6.58 -8.20
N LEU A 147 -2.20 -6.07 -9.32
CA LEU A 147 -1.92 -6.59 -10.67
C LEU A 147 -0.98 -5.66 -11.40
N PHE A 148 0.18 -6.18 -11.83
CA PHE A 148 1.20 -5.43 -12.54
C PHE A 148 1.43 -6.02 -13.94
N PRO A 149 0.64 -5.61 -14.95
CA PRO A 149 0.67 -6.21 -16.29
C PRO A 149 1.93 -5.86 -17.11
N ALA A 150 2.78 -4.94 -16.63
CA ALA A 150 3.98 -4.48 -17.33
C ALA A 150 5.27 -4.61 -16.49
N GLY A 151 5.21 -5.34 -15.37
CA GLY A 151 6.23 -5.30 -14.32
C GLY A 151 5.78 -4.43 -13.16
N ALA A 152 6.20 -4.82 -11.95
CA ALA A 152 5.81 -4.15 -10.73
C ALA A 152 6.78 -3.03 -10.38
N GLU A 153 6.22 -1.93 -9.87
CA GLU A 153 6.89 -0.98 -9.02
C GLU A 153 6.06 -0.88 -7.74
N PHE A 154 6.39 -1.77 -6.80
CA PHE A 154 5.63 -1.95 -5.56
C PHE A 154 6.38 -1.33 -4.39
N HIS A 155 5.65 -0.59 -3.56
CA HIS A 155 6.20 0.14 -2.43
C HIS A 155 5.43 -0.21 -1.16
N ARG A 156 6.14 -0.57 -0.09
CA ARG A 156 5.53 -0.91 1.20
C ARG A 156 6.38 -0.49 2.37
N TYR A 157 5.76 0.02 3.43
CA TYR A 157 6.44 0.19 4.71
C TYR A 157 6.78 -1.18 5.32
N LEU A 158 8.06 -1.37 5.64
CA LEU A 158 8.60 -2.58 6.25
C LEU A 158 9.14 -2.21 7.64
N GLN A 159 8.49 -2.70 8.70
CA GLN A 159 8.88 -2.42 10.08
C GLN A 159 10.03 -3.32 10.53
N ASP A 160 9.88 -4.63 10.35
CA ASP A 160 10.86 -5.67 10.69
C ASP A 160 10.95 -6.72 9.57
N ALA A 161 9.90 -7.52 9.39
CA ALA A 161 9.79 -8.55 8.38
C ALA A 161 8.41 -8.51 7.72
N SER A 162 8.35 -8.93 6.46
CA SER A 162 7.08 -9.07 5.75
C SER A 162 7.18 -10.23 4.76
N LEU A 163 6.04 -10.81 4.42
CA LEU A 163 5.92 -11.75 3.32
C LEU A 163 5.48 -11.00 2.07
N LEU A 164 6.16 -11.28 0.97
CA LEU A 164 5.71 -10.94 -0.37
C LEU A 164 5.25 -12.22 -1.07
N HIS A 165 4.00 -12.22 -1.50
CA HIS A 165 3.43 -13.28 -2.33
C HIS A 165 3.43 -12.80 -3.78
N LEU A 166 4.01 -13.61 -4.66
CA LEU A 166 4.08 -13.33 -6.09
C LEU A 166 3.39 -14.46 -6.83
N PHE A 167 2.52 -14.11 -7.78
CA PHE A 167 1.79 -15.07 -8.60
C PHE A 167 1.96 -14.76 -10.08
N SER A 168 2.11 -15.81 -10.88
CA SER A 168 2.14 -15.68 -12.34
C SER A 168 0.82 -15.07 -12.84
N PRO A 169 0.83 -14.03 -13.69
CA PRO A 169 -0.40 -13.43 -14.21
C PRO A 169 -1.02 -14.23 -15.36
N GLN A 170 -0.35 -15.29 -15.83
CA GLN A 170 -0.84 -16.21 -16.86
C GLN A 170 -0.81 -17.66 -16.36
N ASP A 171 -1.28 -18.57 -17.20
CA ASP A 171 -1.03 -20.00 -17.03
C ASP A 171 0.46 -20.27 -17.35
N GLY A 172 1.15 -20.95 -16.43
CA GLY A 172 2.58 -21.20 -16.49
C GLY A 172 3.40 -20.39 -15.48
N PRO A 173 4.74 -20.54 -15.50
CA PRO A 173 5.59 -19.99 -14.46
C PRO A 173 5.73 -18.47 -14.56
N LEU A 174 6.05 -17.86 -13.43
CA LEU A 174 6.68 -16.56 -13.32
C LEU A 174 7.95 -16.52 -14.19
N SER A 175 8.28 -15.33 -14.66
CA SER A 175 9.47 -15.09 -15.50
C SER A 175 10.16 -13.80 -15.07
N GLY A 176 11.40 -13.61 -15.51
CA GLY A 176 12.18 -12.42 -15.20
C GLY A 176 12.80 -12.46 -13.81
N SER A 177 12.88 -11.31 -13.17
CA SER A 177 13.53 -11.12 -11.88
C SER A 177 12.80 -10.09 -11.03
N ILE A 178 12.99 -10.18 -9.73
CA ILE A 178 12.60 -9.16 -8.76
C ILE A 178 13.85 -8.52 -8.14
N GLU A 179 13.91 -7.21 -8.15
CA GLU A 179 14.85 -6.39 -7.38
C GLU A 179 14.14 -5.90 -6.12
N LEU A 180 14.82 -6.03 -4.98
CA LEU A 180 14.32 -5.64 -3.67
C LEU A 180 15.32 -4.67 -3.03
N VAL A 181 14.82 -3.52 -2.60
CA VAL A 181 15.64 -2.48 -1.94
C VAL A 181 14.88 -1.95 -0.72
N ALA A 182 15.58 -1.80 0.40
CA ALA A 182 15.08 -1.12 1.58
C ALA A 182 15.69 0.29 1.66
N THR A 183 14.86 1.32 1.50
CA THR A 183 15.27 2.72 1.64
C THR A 183 14.97 3.21 3.06
N PRO A 184 15.94 3.74 3.81
CA PRO A 184 15.69 4.26 5.15
C PRO A 184 14.62 5.36 5.17
N ILE A 185 13.86 5.42 6.25
CA ILE A 185 12.89 6.51 6.48
C ILE A 185 13.63 7.83 6.68
N VAL A 186 13.20 8.87 5.98
CA VAL A 186 13.79 10.22 6.09
C VAL A 186 13.36 10.84 7.42
N PRO A 187 14.27 11.17 8.33
CA PRO A 187 13.90 11.76 9.61
C PRO A 187 13.34 13.18 9.41
N LEU A 188 12.30 13.51 10.16
CA LEU A 188 11.63 14.80 10.13
C LEU A 188 11.54 15.40 11.53
N ALA A 189 11.93 16.67 11.63
CA ALA A 189 11.85 17.47 12.85
C ALA A 189 10.77 18.55 12.72
N GLU A 190 10.55 19.30 13.81
CA GLU A 190 9.65 20.46 13.85
C GLU A 190 10.06 21.47 12.77
N GLY A 191 9.09 21.92 11.98
CA GLY A 191 9.27 22.84 10.88
C GLY A 191 9.16 22.18 9.52
N VAL A 192 9.87 22.74 8.54
CA VAL A 192 9.90 22.26 7.16
C VAL A 192 11.14 21.40 6.97
N GLY A 193 10.96 20.18 6.48
CA GLY A 193 12.05 19.26 6.19
C GLY A 193 12.77 19.55 4.89
N ASP A 194 13.88 18.85 4.66
CA ASP A 194 14.63 18.94 3.42
C ASP A 194 13.83 18.39 2.23
N PRO A 195 13.97 18.99 1.04
CA PRO A 195 13.30 18.49 -0.15
C PRO A 195 13.90 17.15 -0.60
N VAL A 196 13.04 16.19 -0.92
CA VAL A 196 13.40 14.88 -1.46
C VAL A 196 12.84 14.74 -2.87
N THR A 197 13.69 14.30 -3.81
CA THR A 197 13.22 14.00 -5.17
C THR A 197 12.66 12.59 -5.21
N VAL A 198 11.40 12.47 -5.61
CA VAL A 198 10.70 11.19 -5.74
C VAL A 198 10.45 10.93 -7.22
N ALA A 199 10.81 9.74 -7.69
CA ALA A 199 10.59 9.33 -9.07
C ALA A 199 9.10 9.27 -9.41
N SER A 200 8.79 9.29 -10.71
CA SER A 200 7.44 8.95 -11.19
C SER A 200 7.04 7.56 -10.70
N GLY A 201 5.83 7.40 -10.17
CA GLY A 201 5.35 6.15 -9.57
C GLY A 201 5.97 5.82 -8.20
N GLY A 202 6.97 6.59 -7.76
CA GLY A 202 7.73 6.34 -6.56
C GLY A 202 7.04 6.78 -5.27
N THR A 203 7.55 6.28 -4.15
CA THR A 203 7.12 6.64 -2.80
C THR A 203 8.30 7.12 -1.96
N ALA A 204 8.05 8.05 -1.04
CA ALA A 204 8.96 8.41 0.04
C ALA A 204 8.26 8.33 1.41
N LEU A 205 9.00 7.91 2.43
CA LEU A 205 8.55 7.88 3.82
C LEU A 205 9.35 8.89 4.65
N PHE A 206 8.63 9.71 5.41
CA PHE A 206 9.20 10.66 6.37
C PHE A 206 8.75 10.30 7.78
N GLY A 207 9.67 10.16 8.72
CA GLY A 207 9.38 9.73 10.08
C GLY A 207 9.57 10.84 11.10
N PHE A 208 8.61 11.01 12.00
CA PHE A 208 8.70 11.96 13.11
C PHE A 208 8.23 11.33 14.42
N THR A 209 8.62 11.95 15.53
CA THR A 209 8.25 11.52 16.89
C THR A 209 7.46 12.61 17.57
N VAL A 210 6.33 12.24 18.15
CA VAL A 210 5.52 13.09 19.02
C VAL A 210 5.93 12.80 20.46
N GLU A 211 6.43 13.80 21.18
CA GLU A 211 6.90 13.65 22.56
C GLU A 211 5.75 13.74 23.58
N LYS A 212 4.74 14.54 23.26
CA LYS A 212 3.59 14.82 24.12
C LYS A 212 2.31 14.79 23.31
N ASP A 213 1.25 14.35 23.96
CA ASP A 213 -0.10 14.40 23.44
C ASP A 213 -0.46 15.83 22.99
N GLY A 214 -1.01 15.97 21.78
CA GLY A 214 -1.37 17.27 21.24
C GLY A 214 -1.77 17.29 19.77
N ASP A 215 -2.18 18.47 19.31
CA ASP A 215 -2.54 18.71 17.92
C ASP A 215 -1.30 18.96 17.06
N ILE A 216 -1.06 18.08 16.10
CA ILE A 216 0.08 18.09 15.20
C ILE A 216 -0.37 18.49 13.80
N GLY A 217 0.23 19.56 13.28
CA GLY A 217 0.06 20.00 11.90
C GLY A 217 1.02 19.24 10.99
N ILE A 218 0.49 18.67 9.92
CA ILE A 218 1.25 17.89 8.92
C ILE A 218 0.99 18.49 7.55
N GLY A 219 2.05 18.62 6.75
CA GLY A 219 1.97 19.15 5.40
C GLY A 219 2.99 18.53 4.46
N ILE A 220 2.62 18.43 3.18
CA ILE A 220 3.54 18.16 2.08
C ILE A 220 3.33 19.24 1.04
N ARG A 221 4.43 19.83 0.58
CA ARG A 221 4.48 20.58 -0.67
C ARG A 221 5.11 19.71 -1.74
N ALA A 222 4.43 19.51 -2.85
CA ALA A 222 4.93 18.77 -3.99
C ALA A 222 5.00 19.68 -5.23
N GLU A 223 6.05 19.53 -6.04
CA GLU A 223 6.21 20.23 -7.32
C GLU A 223 6.57 19.22 -8.41
N PRO A 224 5.62 18.86 -9.31
CA PRO A 224 4.21 19.29 -9.38
C PRO A 224 3.33 18.79 -8.21
N ASP A 225 2.26 19.52 -7.89
CA ASP A 225 1.36 19.23 -6.76
C ASP A 225 0.35 18.13 -7.07
N ARG A 226 0.85 16.90 -7.18
CA ARG A 226 0.08 15.70 -7.53
C ARG A 226 0.35 14.52 -6.61
N ALA A 227 1.15 14.72 -5.56
CA ALA A 227 1.48 13.68 -4.61
C ALA A 227 0.24 13.30 -3.78
N ARG A 228 0.04 12.00 -3.58
CA ARG A 228 -0.91 11.47 -2.60
C ARG A 228 -0.18 11.35 -1.27
N VAL A 229 -0.85 11.76 -0.20
CA VAL A 229 -0.24 11.84 1.12
C VAL A 229 -1.09 11.12 2.14
N ARG A 230 -0.47 10.22 2.90
CA ARG A 230 -1.09 9.52 4.03
C ARG A 230 -0.27 9.73 5.29
N LEU A 231 -0.96 9.94 6.41
CA LEU A 231 -0.38 9.83 7.75
C LEU A 231 -0.56 8.40 8.23
N LEU A 232 0.51 7.76 8.66
CA LEU A 232 0.52 6.42 9.21
C LEU A 232 1.00 6.43 10.66
N ASP A 233 0.53 5.47 11.46
CA ASP A 233 1.11 5.16 12.76
C ASP A 233 2.41 4.35 12.65
N ALA A 234 2.94 3.93 13.80
CA ALA A 234 4.20 3.17 13.88
C ALA A 234 4.13 1.79 13.20
N ASP A 235 2.93 1.22 13.08
CA ASP A 235 2.63 -0.08 12.48
C ASP A 235 2.24 0.05 10.99
N GLY A 236 2.24 1.27 10.45
CA GLY A 236 1.90 1.56 9.05
C GLY A 236 0.41 1.69 8.77
N LYS A 237 -0.44 1.70 9.80
CA LYS A 237 -1.89 1.87 9.62
C LYS A 237 -2.20 3.34 9.33
N ALA A 238 -3.05 3.56 8.32
CA ALA A 238 -3.47 4.91 7.95
C ALA A 238 -4.33 5.56 9.03
N LEU A 239 -3.93 6.76 9.46
CA LEU A 239 -4.65 7.65 10.38
C LEU A 239 -5.33 8.82 9.68
N GLY A 240 -4.90 9.14 8.46
CA GLY A 240 -5.49 10.21 7.67
C GLY A 240 -4.85 10.36 6.29
N ASP A 241 -5.57 11.03 5.41
CA ASP A 241 -5.19 11.33 4.03
C ASP A 241 -5.25 12.84 3.75
N GLY A 242 -4.47 13.28 2.77
CA GLY A 242 -4.43 14.68 2.31
C GLY A 242 -3.09 15.37 2.53
N VAL A 243 -2.82 16.37 1.68
CA VAL A 243 -1.55 17.12 1.62
C VAL A 243 -1.34 18.06 2.82
N VAL A 244 -2.41 18.46 3.51
CA VAL A 244 -2.36 19.25 4.75
C VAL A 244 -3.38 18.67 5.72
N GLN A 245 -2.95 18.39 6.95
CA GLN A 245 -3.77 17.77 7.98
C GLN A 245 -3.45 18.38 9.36
N MET A 246 -4.45 18.43 10.23
CA MET A 246 -4.27 18.69 11.67
C MET A 246 -4.82 17.47 12.41
N ARG A 247 -3.97 16.80 13.19
CA ARG A 247 -4.35 15.55 13.87
C ARG A 247 -3.93 15.61 15.32
N HIS A 248 -4.84 15.23 16.20
CA HIS A 248 -4.53 14.99 17.60
C HIS A 248 -3.81 13.65 17.72
N LEU A 249 -2.55 13.65 18.16
CA LEU A 249 -1.69 12.48 18.21
C LEU A 249 -1.14 12.26 19.63
N ALA A 250 -1.20 11.02 20.09
CA ALA A 250 -0.56 10.59 21.33
C ALA A 250 0.97 10.51 21.14
N PRO A 251 1.76 10.47 22.24
CA PRO A 251 3.19 10.25 22.16
C PRO A 251 3.54 8.96 21.41
N GLY A 252 4.45 9.04 20.44
CA GLY A 252 4.78 7.90 19.59
C GLY A 252 5.50 8.27 18.30
N ARG A 253 5.79 7.25 17.48
CA ARG A 253 6.38 7.41 16.16
C ARG A 253 5.29 7.39 15.10
N TYR A 254 5.42 8.27 14.11
CA TYR A 254 4.48 8.40 13.00
C TYR A 254 5.24 8.56 11.69
N LEU A 255 4.55 8.26 10.59
CA LEU A 255 5.11 8.33 9.25
C LEU A 255 4.22 9.17 8.33
N ILE A 256 4.83 9.96 7.47
CA ILE A 256 4.17 10.57 6.32
C ILE A 256 4.62 9.79 5.10
N GLU A 257 3.66 9.18 4.42
CA GLU A 257 3.87 8.58 3.11
C GLU A 257 3.48 9.57 2.03
N ALA A 258 4.43 9.87 1.14
CA ALA A 258 4.21 10.67 -0.06
C ALA A 258 4.41 9.79 -1.30
N GLN A 259 3.33 9.53 -2.03
CA GLN A 259 3.34 8.75 -3.27
C GLN A 259 3.16 9.67 -4.47
N VAL A 260 4.08 9.56 -5.43
CA VAL A 260 4.02 10.27 -6.71
C VAL A 260 3.34 9.36 -7.73
N PRO A 261 2.27 9.82 -8.40
CA PRO A 261 1.62 9.04 -9.44
C PRO A 261 2.57 8.66 -10.61
N PRO A 262 2.35 7.53 -11.29
CA PRO A 262 3.18 7.11 -12.43
C PRO A 262 2.97 7.96 -13.69
N ASP A 263 1.92 8.79 -13.75
CA ASP A 263 1.60 9.68 -14.88
C ASP A 263 2.22 11.08 -14.76
N VAL A 264 3.00 11.35 -13.69
CA VAL A 264 3.66 12.64 -13.47
C VAL A 264 5.19 12.50 -13.46
N PRO A 265 5.95 13.55 -13.86
CA PRO A 265 7.40 13.50 -13.79
C PRO A 265 7.92 13.37 -12.35
N ALA A 266 9.22 13.13 -12.23
CA ALA A 266 9.90 13.17 -10.93
C ALA A 266 9.53 14.47 -10.20
N THR A 267 9.10 14.32 -8.94
CA THR A 267 8.45 15.36 -8.15
C THR A 267 9.32 15.68 -6.95
N LEU A 268 9.53 16.98 -6.71
CA LEU A 268 10.20 17.43 -5.50
C LEU A 268 9.18 17.49 -4.36
N VAL A 269 9.38 16.67 -3.32
CA VAL A 269 8.50 16.56 -2.15
C VAL A 269 9.18 17.22 -0.96
N ARG A 270 8.50 18.16 -0.30
CA ARG A 270 8.98 18.81 0.91
C ARG A 270 7.98 18.64 2.04
N PRO A 271 8.28 17.86 3.07
CA PRO A 271 7.40 17.67 4.22
C PRO A 271 7.49 18.84 5.20
N ALA A 272 6.44 19.02 6.00
CA ALA A 272 6.43 19.91 7.14
C ALA A 272 5.63 19.29 8.27
N VAL A 273 6.14 19.41 9.49
CA VAL A 273 5.45 18.98 10.72
C VAL A 273 5.58 20.07 11.77
N VAL A 274 4.48 20.41 12.43
CA VAL A 274 4.41 21.48 13.43
C VAL A 274 3.67 20.98 14.67
N GLY A 275 4.13 21.36 15.85
CA GLY A 275 3.51 21.03 17.13
C GLY A 275 4.08 19.78 17.83
N ILE A 276 5.15 19.17 17.30
CA ILE A 276 5.80 18.01 17.92
C ILE A 276 6.69 18.38 19.11
N LYS A 277 7.16 19.64 19.15
CA LYS A 277 7.87 20.20 20.31
C LYS A 277 6.94 21.05 21.16
N ALA A 278 7.03 20.89 22.48
CA ALA A 278 6.36 21.77 23.40
C ALA A 278 6.85 23.22 23.20
N ARG A 279 5.91 24.17 23.05
CA ARG A 279 6.27 25.60 23.10
C ARG A 279 6.92 25.87 24.46
N PRO A 280 8.06 26.56 24.53
CA PRO A 280 8.66 26.91 25.81
C PRO A 280 7.63 27.66 26.65
N SER A 281 7.24 27.06 27.78
CA SER A 281 6.28 27.62 28.73
C SER A 281 7.01 28.60 29.65
N GLY A 282 7.46 29.72 29.08
CA GLY A 282 8.16 30.76 29.81
C GLY A 282 8.41 31.97 28.92
N PRO A 283 8.43 33.19 29.48
CA PRO A 283 9.02 34.32 28.79
C PRO A 283 10.46 33.95 28.39
N PRO A 284 10.94 34.38 27.22
CA PRO A 284 12.35 34.25 26.85
C PRO A 284 13.28 34.65 28.01
N GLU A 285 14.43 33.99 28.17
CA GLU A 285 15.31 34.23 29.33
C GLU A 285 15.78 35.69 29.45
N ASP A 286 15.88 36.39 28.34
CA ASP A 286 16.15 37.82 28.25
C ASP A 286 15.01 38.67 28.83
N VAL A 287 13.76 38.23 28.66
CA VAL A 287 12.60 38.86 29.28
C VAL A 287 12.58 38.58 30.79
N ILE A 288 12.88 37.34 31.22
CA ILE A 288 13.02 37.00 32.64
C ILE A 288 14.16 37.81 33.28
N ARG A 289 15.33 37.90 32.63
CA ARG A 289 16.46 38.72 33.07
C ARG A 289 16.07 40.20 33.14
N GLY A 290 15.37 40.73 32.14
CA GLY A 290 14.88 42.10 32.14
C GLY A 290 13.95 42.39 33.32
N TYR A 291 13.04 41.48 33.66
CA TYR A 291 12.18 41.62 34.84
C TYR A 291 12.95 41.47 36.16
N LEU A 292 13.94 40.59 36.25
CA LEU A 292 14.78 40.42 37.45
C LEU A 292 15.69 41.64 37.70
N ASP A 293 16.22 42.25 36.65
CA ASP A 293 16.98 43.51 36.71
C ASP A 293 16.09 44.67 37.14
N LEU A 294 14.87 44.78 36.61
CA LEU A 294 13.88 45.79 37.01
C LEU A 294 13.35 45.61 38.44
N ALA A 295 13.30 44.37 38.93
CA ALA A 295 12.86 44.04 40.29
C ALA A 295 13.98 44.12 41.35
N GLY A 296 15.22 44.41 40.94
CA GLY A 296 16.37 44.52 41.86
C GLY A 296 16.83 43.20 42.48
N LEU A 297 16.45 42.06 41.91
CA LEU A 297 16.76 40.72 42.41
C LEU A 297 17.82 40.06 41.53
N VAL A 298 19.07 40.49 41.68
CA VAL A 298 20.22 39.80 41.07
C VAL A 298 20.52 38.53 41.89
N PRO A 299 20.67 37.34 41.29
CA PRO A 299 21.11 36.17 42.01
C PRO A 299 22.54 36.38 42.52
N ALA A 300 22.74 36.26 43.83
CA ALA A 300 24.07 36.25 44.43
C ALA A 300 24.88 35.08 43.87
N THR A 301 25.76 35.36 42.92
CA THR A 301 26.68 34.37 42.38
C THR A 301 27.75 34.09 43.43
N ASN A 302 27.83 32.81 43.81
CA ASN A 302 28.75 32.21 44.77
C ASN A 302 30.17 32.79 44.69
N ALA A 303 30.63 33.38 45.79
CA ALA A 303 32.05 33.57 46.08
C ALA A 303 32.38 32.90 47.40
N ARG A 304 32.97 31.70 47.32
CA ARG A 304 34.11 31.25 48.15
C ARG A 304 34.55 29.85 47.72
N GLY A 305 35.45 29.83 46.75
CA GLY A 305 36.53 28.85 46.74
C GLY A 305 37.50 29.16 47.90
N LYS A 306 37.96 28.10 48.55
CA LYS A 306 39.32 28.05 49.10
C LYS A 306 40.17 27.28 48.11
#